data_AF-A0A0A8L3T4-F1
#
_entry.id   AF-A0A0A8L3T4-F1
#
_cell.length_a   1.000
_cell.length_b   1.000
_cell.length_c   1.000
_cell.angle_alpha   90.00
_cell.angle_beta   90.00
_cell.angle_gamma   90.00
#
_symmetry.space_group_name_H-M   'P 1'
#
loop_
_entity.id
_entity.type
_entity.pdbx_description
1 polymer ?
#
loop_
_entity_poly.entity_id
_entity_poly.type
_entity_poly.pdbx_seq_one_letter_code
_entity_poly.pdbx_strand_id
1 'polypeptide(L)'
;METQPPTELSYDELMDIIVNNKPVPNVVDVPDIILDQSLATEHNLKPRLKPWELAKDVPVMGGLVRQKEETQGLADNLELVKKSNSLEKLTSYYALEVEFQKQLKASDSNTGPKGSGKSSSTLSDQHSSIT
;
A
#
# COMPACT_ATOMS: atom_id res chain seq x y z
N MET A 1 -30.59 -10.94 27.41
CA MET A 1 -30.93 -9.52 27.19
C MET A 1 -31.76 -9.48 25.93
N GLU A 2 -33.06 -9.26 26.09
CA GLU A 2 -34.04 -9.33 25.01
C GLU A 2 -34.04 -7.97 24.31
N THR A 3 -33.45 -7.91 23.11
CA THR A 3 -33.49 -6.72 22.26
C THR A 3 -34.90 -6.59 21.69
N GLN A 4 -35.74 -5.77 22.34
CA GLN A 4 -37.00 -5.38 21.72
C GLN A 4 -36.71 -4.59 20.44
N PRO A 5 -37.49 -4.83 19.37
CA PRO A 5 -37.34 -4.10 18.12
C PRO A 5 -37.64 -2.60 18.34
N PRO A 6 -36.98 -1.70 17.59
CA PRO A 6 -37.24 -0.27 17.69
C PRO A 6 -38.71 -0.01 17.39
N THR A 7 -39.44 0.45 18.42
CA THR A 7 -40.85 0.82 18.30
C THR A 7 -40.89 2.22 17.69
N GLU A 8 -41.36 2.32 16.45
CA GLU A 8 -41.56 3.62 15.80
C GLU A 8 -42.78 4.30 16.43
N LEU A 9 -42.57 5.47 17.05
CA LEU A 9 -43.63 6.26 17.67
C LEU A 9 -44.26 7.21 16.63
N SER A 10 -45.58 7.34 16.65
CA SER A 10 -46.29 8.34 15.84
C SER A 10 -46.14 9.75 16.42
N TYR A 11 -46.41 10.77 15.60
CA TYR A 11 -46.31 12.17 16.02
C TYR A 11 -47.21 12.50 17.24
N ASP A 12 -48.43 11.96 17.25
CA ASP A 12 -49.39 12.21 18.33
C ASP A 12 -48.91 11.58 19.65
N GLU A 13 -48.34 10.38 19.59
CA GLU A 13 -47.75 9.71 20.75
C GLU A 13 -46.52 10.47 21.28
N LEU A 14 -45.68 11.00 20.39
CA LEU A 14 -44.55 11.85 20.78
C LEU A 14 -45.02 13.14 21.46
N MET A 15 -46.05 13.80 20.92
CA MET A 15 -46.60 15.01 21.55
C MET A 15 -47.22 14.71 22.91
N ASP A 16 -47.92 13.61 23.06
CA ASP A 16 -48.47 13.17 24.33
C ASP A 16 -47.36 12.91 25.36
N ILE A 17 -46.26 12.28 24.96
CA ILE A 17 -45.10 12.05 25.82
C ILE A 17 -44.49 13.39 26.28
N ILE A 18 -44.35 14.35 25.37
CA ILE A 18 -43.73 15.67 25.65
C ILE A 18 -44.64 16.54 26.52
N VAL A 19 -45.92 16.67 26.16
CA VAL A 19 -46.87 17.57 26.84
C VAL A 19 -47.21 17.05 28.24
N ASN A 20 -47.34 15.73 28.40
CA ASN A 20 -47.74 15.12 29.67
C ASN A 20 -46.56 14.60 30.50
N ASN A 21 -45.31 14.88 30.09
CA ASN A 21 -44.09 14.42 30.75
C ASN A 21 -44.09 12.90 31.04
N LYS A 22 -44.55 12.10 30.07
CA LYS A 22 -44.52 10.64 30.20
C LYS A 22 -43.08 10.14 30.08
N PRO A 23 -42.71 9.04 30.76
CA PRO A 23 -41.39 8.46 30.61
C PRO A 23 -41.18 8.02 29.16
N VAL A 24 -40.03 8.39 28.60
CA VAL A 24 -39.68 8.04 27.22
C VAL A 24 -39.43 6.54 27.15
N PRO A 25 -40.10 5.81 26.23
CA PRO A 25 -39.87 4.38 26.05
C PRO A 25 -38.41 4.07 25.74
N ASN A 26 -37.91 2.93 26.22
CA ASN A 26 -36.56 2.42 25.96
C ASN A 26 -35.40 3.28 26.48
N VAL A 27 -35.65 4.26 27.35
CA VAL A 27 -34.58 4.94 28.07
C VAL A 27 -34.10 4.05 29.22
N VAL A 28 -32.85 3.62 29.14
CA VAL A 28 -32.17 2.92 30.21
C VAL A 28 -31.36 3.95 30.98
N ASP A 29 -31.69 4.15 32.26
CA ASP A 29 -30.89 4.99 33.15
C ASP A 29 -29.56 4.31 33.41
N VAL A 30 -28.51 4.82 32.77
CA VAL A 30 -27.13 4.39 33.02
C VAL A 30 -26.64 5.19 34.23
N PRO A 31 -26.35 4.53 35.37
CA PRO A 31 -25.89 5.23 36.56
C PRO A 31 -24.49 5.79 36.30
N ASP A 32 -24.26 7.02 36.74
CA ASP A 32 -22.95 7.70 36.63
C ASP A 32 -21.98 7.13 37.67
N ILE A 33 -21.49 5.92 37.40
CA ILE A 33 -20.60 5.18 38.29
C ILE A 33 -19.22 5.13 37.65
N ILE A 34 -18.26 5.73 38.32
CA ILE A 34 -16.84 5.51 38.04
C ILE A 34 -16.51 4.10 38.55
N LEU A 35 -16.40 3.14 37.64
CA LEU A 35 -15.98 1.78 37.99
C LEU A 35 -14.55 1.82 38.54
N ASP A 36 -14.33 1.10 39.65
CA ASP A 36 -13.00 1.01 40.25
C ASP A 36 -12.01 0.37 39.26
N GLN A 37 -10.81 0.92 39.21
CA GLN A 37 -9.75 0.47 38.32
C GLN A 37 -9.28 -0.96 38.66
N SER A 38 -9.58 -1.44 39.87
CA SER A 38 -9.37 -2.84 40.28
C SER A 38 -10.27 -3.84 39.54
N LEU A 39 -11.41 -3.40 38.98
CA LEU A 39 -12.31 -4.21 38.16
C LEU A 39 -11.91 -4.20 36.68
N ALA A 40 -10.91 -3.41 36.30
CA ALA A 40 -10.40 -3.38 34.94
C ALA A 40 -9.69 -4.71 34.64
N THR A 41 -10.12 -5.38 33.58
CA THR A 41 -9.44 -6.60 33.11
C THR A 41 -8.27 -6.22 32.22
N GLU A 42 -7.11 -6.82 32.46
CA GLU A 42 -5.95 -6.64 31.58
C GLU A 42 -6.14 -7.43 30.27
N HIS A 43 -5.88 -6.77 29.14
CA HIS A 43 -5.91 -7.41 27.83
C HIS A 43 -4.73 -8.40 27.70
N ASN A 44 -5.01 -9.67 27.95
CA ASN A 44 -4.03 -10.77 27.90
C ASN A 44 -3.94 -11.45 26.51
N LEU A 45 -4.64 -10.94 25.49
CA LEU A 45 -4.64 -11.60 24.18
C LEU A 45 -3.34 -11.30 23.43
N LYS A 46 -2.72 -12.37 22.93
CA LYS A 46 -1.58 -12.27 22.02
C LYS A 46 -2.05 -11.64 20.69
N PRO A 47 -1.28 -10.70 20.12
CA PRO A 47 -1.58 -10.17 18.79
C PRO A 47 -1.76 -11.30 17.79
N ARG A 48 -2.86 -11.28 17.04
CA ARG A 48 -3.11 -12.27 16.00
C ARG A 48 -2.05 -12.12 14.92
N LEU A 49 -1.38 -13.23 14.59
CA LEU A 49 -0.45 -13.28 13.47
C LEU A 49 -1.15 -12.90 12.18
N LYS A 50 -0.45 -12.14 11.35
CA LYS A 50 -0.98 -11.76 10.05
C LYS A 50 -1.07 -13.01 9.16
N PRO A 51 -2.06 -13.09 8.26
CA PRO A 51 -2.23 -14.26 7.39
C PRO A 51 -0.97 -14.63 6.59
N TRP A 52 -0.14 -13.64 6.23
CA TRP A 52 1.11 -13.82 5.50
C TRP A 52 2.29 -14.27 6.36
N GLU A 53 2.19 -14.22 7.68
CA GLU A 53 3.23 -14.72 8.61
C GLU A 53 3.06 -16.23 8.89
N LEU A 54 1.89 -16.80 8.57
CA LEU A 54 1.57 -18.22 8.76
C LEU A 54 2.01 -19.09 7.59
N ALA A 55 2.27 -18.48 6.44
CA ALA A 55 2.66 -19.21 5.25
C ALA A 55 4.17 -19.48 5.23
N LYS A 56 4.56 -20.74 5.41
CA LYS A 56 5.95 -21.18 5.20
C LYS A 56 6.37 -21.12 3.73
N ASP A 57 5.40 -21.19 2.80
CA ASP A 57 5.64 -21.25 1.36
C ASP A 57 4.67 -20.34 0.58
N VAL A 58 4.66 -19.04 0.86
CA VAL A 58 4.07 -18.06 -0.09
C VAL A 58 5.19 -17.51 -0.97
N PRO A 59 5.14 -17.73 -2.29
CA PRO A 59 6.03 -17.02 -3.21
C PRO A 59 5.67 -15.53 -3.17
N VAL A 60 6.47 -14.75 -2.44
CA VAL A 60 6.35 -13.30 -2.36
C VAL A 60 6.75 -12.71 -3.71
N MET A 61 5.78 -12.41 -4.55
CA MET A 61 5.95 -11.49 -5.69
C MET A 61 6.14 -10.07 -5.13
N GLY A 62 7.40 -9.70 -4.89
CA GLY A 62 7.78 -8.39 -4.36
C GLY A 62 8.58 -8.51 -3.05
N GLY A 63 9.82 -8.97 -3.18
CA GLY A 63 10.72 -9.29 -2.06
C GLY A 63 11.07 -8.10 -1.17
N LEU A 64 10.27 -7.87 -0.13
CA LEU A 64 10.74 -7.19 1.07
C LEU A 64 10.08 -7.78 2.31
N VAL A 65 10.47 -9.02 2.63
CA VAL A 65 10.27 -9.60 3.95
C VAL A 65 11.30 -8.97 4.88
N ARG A 66 10.89 -8.00 5.70
CA ARG A 66 11.69 -7.55 6.85
C ARG A 66 11.63 -8.63 7.93
N GLN A 67 12.54 -9.59 7.87
CA GLN A 67 12.83 -10.47 9.01
C GLN A 67 13.96 -9.86 9.82
N LYS A 68 13.72 -9.78 11.13
CA LYS A 68 14.62 -9.31 12.17
C LYS A 68 15.68 -10.38 12.45
N GLU A 69 16.49 -10.71 11.44
CA GLU A 69 17.72 -11.49 11.60
C GLU A 69 18.82 -10.82 10.77
N GLU A 70 19.60 -10.03 11.49
CA GLU A 70 20.65 -9.18 10.97
C GLU A 70 21.80 -10.04 10.41
N THR A 71 22.27 -9.66 9.22
CA THR A 71 23.58 -9.95 8.59
C THR A 71 23.78 -11.16 7.66
N GLN A 72 22.99 -12.23 7.68
CA GLN A 72 23.29 -13.38 6.78
C GLN A 72 22.84 -13.17 5.32
N GLY A 73 21.71 -12.50 5.08
CA GLY A 73 21.16 -12.31 3.72
C GLY A 73 21.86 -11.25 2.85
N LEU A 74 22.86 -10.54 3.39
CA LEU A 74 23.56 -9.49 2.66
C LEU A 74 24.58 -10.07 1.66
N ALA A 75 25.22 -11.19 2.01
CA ALA A 75 26.18 -11.88 1.14
C ALA A 75 25.49 -12.48 -0.10
N ASP A 76 24.34 -13.12 0.09
CA ASP A 76 23.57 -13.74 -0.98
C ASP A 76 23.01 -12.71 -1.97
N ASN A 77 22.58 -11.54 -1.48
CA ASN A 77 22.16 -10.42 -2.32
C ASN A 77 23.34 -9.81 -3.10
N LEU A 78 24.52 -9.69 -2.49
CA LEU A 78 25.70 -9.18 -3.19
C LEU A 78 26.13 -10.13 -4.32
N GLU A 79 26.07 -11.45 -4.10
CA GLU A 79 26.32 -12.43 -5.15
C GLU A 79 25.28 -12.37 -6.27
N LEU A 80 24.00 -12.21 -5.95
CA LEU A 80 22.94 -12.11 -6.95
C LEU A 80 23.06 -10.83 -7.79
N VAL A 81 23.43 -9.71 -7.17
CA VAL A 81 23.71 -8.44 -7.87
C VAL A 81 24.93 -8.56 -8.78
N LYS A 82 25.98 -9.26 -8.33
CA LYS A 82 27.16 -9.58 -9.16
C LYS A 82 26.80 -10.52 -10.32
N LYS A 83 25.98 -11.55 -10.09
CA LYS A 83 25.55 -12.51 -11.12
C LYS A 83 24.64 -11.87 -12.17
N SER A 84 23.83 -10.88 -11.79
CA SER A 84 22.86 -10.25 -12.70
C SER A 84 23.46 -9.14 -13.57
N ASN A 85 24.73 -8.74 -13.35
CA ASN A 85 25.37 -7.56 -13.96
C ASN A 85 24.46 -6.31 -13.93
N SER A 86 23.54 -6.26 -12.96
CA SER A 86 22.49 -5.24 -12.92
C SER A 86 23.08 -3.85 -12.68
N LEU A 87 24.12 -3.77 -11.86
CA LEU A 87 24.84 -2.54 -11.56
C LEU A 87 25.61 -1.99 -12.78
N GLU A 88 26.23 -2.87 -13.57
CA GLU A 88 26.94 -2.48 -14.80
C GLU A 88 25.96 -1.95 -15.85
N LYS A 89 24.81 -2.62 -16.01
CA LYS A 89 23.72 -2.16 -16.89
C LYS A 89 23.17 -0.81 -16.44
N LEU A 90 22.90 -0.64 -15.15
CA LEU A 90 22.44 0.63 -14.59
C LEU A 90 23.44 1.75 -14.87
N THR A 91 24.74 1.49 -14.65
CA THR A 91 25.83 2.43 -14.95
C THR A 91 25.86 2.81 -16.43
N SER A 92 25.68 1.82 -17.32
CA SER A 92 25.61 2.04 -18.77
C SER A 92 24.42 2.91 -19.17
N TYR A 93 23.22 2.68 -18.60
CA TYR A 93 22.05 3.52 -18.88
C TYR A 93 22.26 4.97 -18.45
N TYR A 94 22.87 5.21 -17.29
CA TYR A 94 23.20 6.56 -16.86
C TYR A 94 24.24 7.23 -17.78
N ALA A 95 25.23 6.50 -18.28
CA ALA A 95 26.18 7.04 -19.25
C ALA A 95 25.51 7.45 -20.56
N LEU A 96 24.62 6.60 -21.09
CA LEU A 96 23.85 6.89 -22.30
C LEU A 96 22.93 8.11 -22.13
N GLU A 97 22.28 8.24 -20.98
CA GLU A 97 21.42 9.38 -20.66
C GLU A 97 22.20 10.71 -20.68
N VAL A 98 23.42 10.72 -20.13
CA VAL A 98 24.28 11.92 -20.15
C VAL A 98 24.67 12.31 -21.58
N GLU A 99 25.03 11.34 -22.42
CA GLU A 99 25.36 11.62 -23.83
C GLU A 99 24.14 12.14 -24.61
N PHE A 100 22.96 11.55 -24.37
CA PHE A 100 21.72 11.99 -25.00
C PHE A 100 21.36 13.43 -24.63
N GLN A 101 21.43 13.77 -23.33
CA GLN A 101 21.20 15.15 -22.88
C GLN A 101 22.21 16.13 -23.46
N LYS A 102 23.46 15.72 -23.63
CA LYS A 102 24.50 16.53 -24.28
C LYS A 102 24.16 16.79 -25.75
N GLN A 103 23.66 15.79 -26.47
CA GLN A 103 23.23 15.95 -27.86
C GLN A 103 22.05 16.90 -27.99
N LEU A 104 21.03 16.80 -27.12
CA LEU A 104 19.89 17.73 -27.10
C LEU A 104 20.36 19.18 -26.89
N LYS A 105 21.22 19.41 -25.89
CA LYS A 105 21.78 20.75 -25.62
C LYS A 105 22.64 21.25 -26.79
N ALA A 106 23.38 20.36 -27.45
CA ALA A 106 24.18 20.72 -28.61
C ALA A 106 23.31 21.06 -29.83
N SER A 107 22.21 20.34 -30.07
CA SER A 107 21.26 20.64 -31.14
C SER A 107 20.52 21.96 -30.89
N ASP A 108 20.18 22.28 -29.64
CA ASP A 108 19.51 23.53 -29.28
C ASP A 108 20.46 24.74 -29.39
N SER A 109 21.77 24.54 -29.18
CA SER A 109 22.79 25.57 -29.39
C SER A 109 23.15 25.81 -30.85
N ASN A 110 22.77 24.91 -31.77
CA ASN A 110 23.03 25.05 -33.20
C ASN A 110 21.86 25.76 -33.91
N THR A 111 21.64 27.02 -33.55
CA THR A 111 20.76 27.91 -34.32
C THR A 111 21.50 28.38 -35.58
N GLY A 112 21.28 27.68 -36.69
CA GLY A 112 21.70 28.13 -38.03
C GLY A 112 21.47 27.04 -39.08
N PRO A 113 20.64 27.25 -40.11
CA PRO A 113 20.16 26.17 -40.96
C PRO A 113 21.25 25.73 -41.92
N LYS A 114 21.56 24.43 -41.94
CA LYS A 114 21.96 23.74 -43.17
C LYS A 114 21.75 22.25 -43.03
N GLY A 115 20.89 21.74 -43.90
CA GLY A 115 20.42 20.38 -43.89
C GLY A 115 21.51 19.34 -44.10
N SER A 116 21.22 18.15 -43.59
CA SER A 116 21.86 16.90 -43.98
C SER A 116 21.02 15.79 -43.34
N GLY A 117 19.93 15.43 -44.03
CA GLY A 117 19.15 14.27 -43.66
C GLY A 117 20.01 13.00 -43.71
N LYS A 118 19.96 12.22 -42.65
CA LYS A 118 20.15 10.77 -42.70
C LYS A 118 19.17 10.14 -41.72
N SER A 119 17.94 10.00 -42.18
CA SER A 119 17.02 8.98 -41.71
C SER A 119 17.66 7.61 -41.97
N SER A 120 17.96 6.87 -40.91
CA SER A 120 18.19 5.43 -41.00
C SER A 120 17.21 4.77 -40.03
N SER A 121 16.03 4.50 -40.55
CA SER A 121 15.09 3.53 -39.99
C SER A 121 15.59 2.14 -40.32
N THR A 122 15.96 1.35 -39.32
CA THR A 122 16.00 -0.11 -39.47
C THR A 122 14.99 -0.71 -38.50
N LEU A 123 13.77 -0.91 -39.00
CA LEU A 123 12.88 -1.93 -38.49
C LEU A 123 13.56 -3.30 -38.69
N SER A 124 13.65 -4.10 -37.64
CA SER A 124 13.80 -5.54 -37.75
C SER A 124 12.75 -6.15 -36.84
N ASP A 125 11.56 -6.22 -37.42
CA ASP A 125 10.52 -7.15 -37.05
C ASP A 125 10.97 -8.58 -37.42
N GLN A 126 10.38 -9.57 -36.76
CA GLN A 126 10.63 -11.03 -36.81
C GLN A 126 11.35 -11.59 -35.58
N HIS A 127 10.57 -12.23 -34.69
CA HIS A 127 10.73 -13.66 -34.46
C HIS A 127 9.38 -14.30 -34.10
N SER A 128 9.19 -15.45 -34.73
CA SER A 128 7.97 -16.20 -34.97
C SER A 128 7.34 -16.88 -33.75
N SER A 129 6.04 -17.12 -33.87
CA SER A 129 5.23 -18.06 -33.10
C SER A 129 5.89 -19.43 -32.92
N ILE A 130 5.78 -20.01 -31.72
CA ILE A 130 5.81 -21.46 -31.52
C ILE A 130 4.62 -21.84 -30.62
N THR A 131 3.89 -22.84 -31.14
CA THR A 131 2.74 -23.57 -30.63
C THR A 131 2.99 -24.27 -29.29
#